data_AF-A0A1H8H8U0-F1
#
_entry.id   AF-A0A1H8H8U0-F1
#
_cell.length_a   1.000
_cell.length_b   1.000
_cell.length_c   1.000
_cell.angle_alpha   90.00
_cell.angle_beta   90.00
_cell.angle_gamma   90.00
#
_symmetry.space_group_name_H-M   'P 1'
#
loop_
_entity.id
_entity.type
_entity.pdbx_description
1 polymer ?
#
loop_
_entity_poly.entity_id
_entity_poly.type
_entity_poly.pdbx_seq_one_letter_code
_entity_poly.pdbx_strand_id
1 'polypeptide(L)' 'MNKLYYTQSTNLAAYLVMNGFQIVTVYKENGKVTMYFDKTDALHDCVRKYNTEIELKQFISAFKKVKETIRF' A
#
# COMPACT_ATOMS: atom_id res chain seq x y z
N MET A 1 -9.27 -8.09 -19.92
CA MET A 1 -9.60 -7.01 -18.97
C MET A 1 -9.47 -7.59 -17.56
N ASN A 2 -8.30 -7.55 -16.91
CA ASN A 2 -7.87 -6.50 -15.99
C ASN A 2 -6.35 -6.63 -15.77
N LYS A 3 -5.56 -5.73 -16.36
CA LYS A 3 -4.08 -5.78 -16.34
C LYS A 3 -3.43 -5.14 -15.11
N LEU A 4 -4.22 -4.51 -14.24
CA LEU A 4 -3.72 -3.73 -13.12
C LEU A 4 -4.23 -4.26 -11.79
N TYR A 5 -3.35 -4.24 -10.79
CA TYR A 5 -3.71 -4.35 -9.38
C TYR A 5 -3.95 -2.95 -8.84
N TYR A 6 -4.94 -2.77 -7.96
CA TYR A 6 -5.22 -1.47 -7.36
C TYR A 6 -5.29 -1.55 -5.84
N THR A 7 -4.96 -0.44 -5.17
CA THR A 7 -5.13 -0.28 -3.73
C THR A 7 -5.45 1.16 -3.37
N GLN A 8 -6.23 1.34 -2.31
CA GLN A 8 -6.48 2.63 -1.66
C GLN A 8 -5.70 2.77 -0.34
N SER A 9 -5.04 1.69 0.10
CA SER A 9 -4.22 1.70 1.32
C SER A 9 -2.86 2.31 1.01
N THR A 10 -2.56 3.45 1.63
CA THR A 10 -1.26 4.11 1.55
C THR A 10 -0.14 3.24 2.11
N ASN A 11 -0.42 2.44 3.13
CA ASN A 11 0.56 1.51 3.71
C ASN A 11 0.93 0.40 2.74
N LEU A 12 -0.06 -0.19 2.06
CA LEU A 12 0.20 -1.23 1.07
C LEU A 12 0.93 -0.64 -0.13
N ALA A 13 0.50 0.52 -0.62
CA ALA A 13 1.20 1.20 -1.71
C ALA A 13 2.66 1.51 -1.38
N ALA A 14 2.94 2.02 -0.16
CA ALA A 14 4.30 2.28 0.29
C ALA A 14 5.14 0.99 0.37
N TYR A 15 4.56 -0.11 0.89
CA TYR A 15 5.23 -1.40 0.94
C TYR A 15 5.56 -1.94 -0.46
N LEU A 16 4.63 -1.81 -1.41
CA LEU A 16 4.87 -2.22 -2.80
C LEU A 16 5.99 -1.39 -3.45
N VAL A 17 5.99 -0.06 -3.25
CA VAL A 17 7.05 0.83 -3.77
C VAL A 17 8.41 0.49 -3.16
N MET A 18 8.49 0.24 -1.85
CA MET A 18 9.72 -0.19 -1.18
C MET A 18 10.27 -1.51 -1.77
N ASN A 19 9.38 -2.41 -2.21
CA ASN A 19 9.75 -3.67 -2.84
C ASN A 19 9.96 -3.55 -4.37
N GLY A 20 10.06 -2.34 -4.90
CA GLY A 20 10.43 -2.08 -6.30
C GLY A 20 9.26 -2.04 -7.30
N PHE A 21 8.02 -2.15 -6.85
CA PHE A 21 6.85 -1.99 -7.73
C PHE A 21 6.56 -0.51 -7.99
N GLN A 22 6.26 -0.16 -9.24
CA GLN A 22 5.96 1.22 -9.63
C GLN A 22 4.45 1.47 -9.73
N ILE A 23 4.03 2.65 -9.29
CA ILE A 23 2.66 3.12 -9.51
C ILE A 23 2.53 3.50 -10.99
N VAL A 24 1.66 2.79 -11.70
CA VAL A 24 1.38 3.02 -13.13
C VAL A 24 0.50 4.25 -13.31
N THR A 25 -0.54 4.39 -12.48
CA THR A 25 -1.44 5.55 -12.52
C THR A 25 -2.13 5.76 -11.16
N VAL A 26 -2.64 6.97 -10.95
CA VAL A 26 -3.38 7.38 -9.76
C VAL A 26 -4.69 8.01 -10.18
N TYR A 27 -5.80 7.49 -9.64
CA TYR A 27 -7.13 8.07 -9.82
C TYR A 27 -7.61 8.68 -8.51
N LYS A 28 -8.17 9.90 -8.60
CA LYS A 28 -8.71 10.63 -7.44
C LYS A 28 -10.17 10.93 -7.68
N GLU A 29 -11.04 10.44 -6.82
CA GLU A 29 -12.48 10.63 -6.93
C GLU A 29 -13.13 10.62 -5.55
N ASN A 30 -14.03 11.59 -5.29
CA ASN A 30 -14.79 11.70 -4.05
C ASN A 30 -13.93 11.62 -2.78
N GLY A 31 -12.77 12.29 -2.78
CA GLY A 31 -11.82 12.28 -1.67
C GLY A 31 -11.05 10.96 -1.48
N LYS A 32 -11.29 9.96 -2.33
CA LYS A 32 -10.54 8.69 -2.36
C LYS A 32 -9.43 8.75 -3.39
N VAL A 33 -8.30 8.14 -3.06
CA VAL A 33 -7.15 7.98 -3.95
C VAL A 33 -6.97 6.49 -4.21
N THR A 34 -7.04 6.10 -5.47
CA THR A 34 -6.79 4.73 -5.94
C THR A 34 -5.48 4.71 -6.72
N MET A 35 -4.53 3.89 -6.28
CA MET A 35 -3.22 3.70 -6.92
C MET A 35 -3.23 2.37 -7.67
N TYR A 36 -2.72 2.37 -8.89
CA TYR A 36 -2.68 1.20 -9.76
C TYR A 36 -1.24 0.76 -10.03
N PHE A 37 -1.03 -0.55 -10.10
CA PHE A 37 0.25 -1.21 -10.32
C PHE A 37 0.07 -2.28 -11.41
N ASP A 38 1.16 -2.66 -12.08
CA ASP A 38 1.13 -3.80 -12.99
C ASP A 38 0.80 -5.09 -12.24
N LYS A 39 -0.21 -5.82 -12.71
CA LYS A 39 -0.63 -7.07 -12.09
C LYS A 39 0.32 -8.19 -12.50
N THR A 40 1.20 -8.58 -11.59
CA THR A 40 2.15 -9.68 -11.76
C THR A 40 2.05 -10.67 -10.59
N ASP A 41 2.54 -11.89 -10.78
CA ASP A 41 2.59 -12.88 -9.70
C ASP A 41 3.50 -12.42 -8.55
N ALA A 42 4.63 -11.78 -8.89
CA ALA A 42 5.53 -11.17 -7.93
C ALA A 42 4.82 -10.11 -7.05
N LEU A 43 3.96 -9.28 -7.67
CA LEU A 43 3.15 -8.32 -6.91
C LEU A 43 2.18 -9.04 -5.98
N HIS A 44 1.50 -10.08 -6.47
CA HIS A 44 0.58 -10.86 -5.64
C HIS A 44 1.27 -11.53 -4.45
N ASP A 45 2.48 -12.05 -4.64
CA ASP A 45 3.29 -12.62 -3.56
C ASP A 45 3.72 -11.55 -2.56
N CYS A 46 4.10 -10.36 -3.03
CA CYS A 46 4.42 -9.23 -2.17
C CYS A 46 3.22 -8.80 -1.33
N VAL A 47 2.02 -8.76 -1.91
CA VAL A 47 0.77 -8.47 -1.18
C VAL A 47 0.49 -9.57 -0.14
N ARG A 48 0.72 -10.84 -0.46
CA ARG A 48 0.57 -11.94 0.50
C ARG A 48 1.52 -11.78 1.69
N LYS A 49 2.79 -11.47 1.43
CA LYS A 49 3.80 -11.19 2.47
C LYS A 49 3.37 -10.04 3.39
N TYR A 50 2.96 -8.91 2.81
CA TYR A 50 2.41 -7.77 3.57
C TYR A 50 1.29 -8.17 4.52
N ASN A 51 0.40 -9.06 4.09
CA ASN A 51 -0.74 -9.49 4.89
C ASN A 51 -0.37 -10.46 6.01
N THR A 52 0.76 -11.16 5.92
CA THR A 52 1.20 -12.14 6.92
C THR A 52 2.27 -11.59 7.88
N GLU A 53 2.94 -10.50 7.53
CA GLU A 53 4.05 -9.94 8.31
C GLU A 53 3.56 -9.17 9.55
N ILE A 54 3.63 -9.80 10.71
CA ILE A 54 3.10 -9.26 11.98
C ILE A 54 3.90 -8.03 12.42
N GLU A 55 5.23 -8.07 12.33
CA GLU A 55 6.11 -6.98 12.76
C GLU A 55 5.82 -5.68 11.98
N LEU A 56 5.62 -5.78 10.67
CA LEU A 56 5.21 -4.65 9.83
C LEU A 56 3.89 -4.04 10.31
N LYS A 57 2.91 -4.85 10.68
CA LYS A 57 1.62 -4.35 11.20
C LYS A 57 1.77 -3.65 12.54
N GLN A 58 2.63 -4.17 13.42
CA GLN A 58 2.97 -3.55 14.70
C GLN A 58 3.65 -2.19 14.48
N PHE A 59 4.63 -2.14 13.58
CA PHE A 59 5.30 -0.89 13.18
C PHE A 59 4.31 0.14 12.66
N ILE A 60 3.45 -0.22 11.70
CA ILE A 60 2.44 0.67 11.13
C ILE A 60 1.49 1.20 12.23
N SER A 61 1.07 0.33 13.16
CA SER A 61 0.20 0.73 14.28
C SER A 61 0.89 1.73 15.20
N ALA A 62 2.13 1.46 15.60
CA ALA A 62 2.92 2.35 16.44
C ALA A 62 3.18 3.70 15.74
N PHE A 63 3.53 3.67 14.46
CA PHE A 63 3.75 4.88 13.65
C PHE A 63 2.51 5.77 13.58
N LYS A 64 1.31 5.19 13.40
CA LYS A 64 0.04 5.94 13.43
C LYS A 64 -0.19 6.63 14.77
N LYS A 65 0.02 5.92 15.88
CA LYS A 65 -0.12 6.49 17.24
C LYS A 65 0.82 7.68 17.47
N VAL A 66 2.08 7.55 17.04
CA VAL A 66 3.05 8.64 17.11
C VAL A 66 2.58 9.83 16.27
N LYS A 67 2.14 9.60 15.03
CA LYS A 67 1.64 10.65 14.14
C LYS A 67 0.42 11.38 14.71
N GLU A 68 -0.48 10.67 15.39
CA GLU A 68 -1.64 11.25 16.06
C GLU A 68 -1.23 12.10 17.27
N THR A 69 -0.19 11.69 18.00
CA THR A 69 0.30 12.42 19.17
C THR A 69 0.94 13.77 18.80
N ILE A 70 1.59 13.85 17.63
CA ILE A 70 2.26 15.06 17.14
C ILE A 70 1.38 15.94 16.23
N ARG A 71 0.15 15.52 15.93
CA ARG A 71 -0.79 16.32 15.16
C ARG A 71 -1.41 17.39 16.08
N PHE A 72 -0.96 18.63 15.91
CA PHE A 72 -1.65 19.84 16.37
C PHE A 72 -3.02 19.96 15.72
#